data_AF-A0A933R6M4-F1
#
_entry.id   AF-A0A933R6M4-F1
#
_cell.length_a   1.000
_cell.length_b   1.000
_cell.length_c   1.000
_cell.angle_alpha   90.00
_cell.angle_beta   90.00
_cell.angle_gamma   90.00
#
_symmetry.space_group_name_H-M   'P 1'
#
loop_
_entity.id
_entity.type
_entity.pdbx_description
1 polymer ?
#
loop_
_entity_poly.entity_id
_entity_poly.type
_entity_poly.pdbx_seq_one_letter_code
_entity_poly.pdbx_strand_id
1 'polypeptide(L)'
;MRARWLLAAVLGLVGCRSGSDVTTAPGTTQLTANATIERVVDGDTVVADFDGRRETVRLIGIDTPETVKPDAPVECFGPEASA
;
A
#
# COMPACT_ATOMS: atom_id res chain seq x y z
N MET A 1 -69.46 -10.11 -4.58
CA MET A 1 -69.04 -11.24 -5.43
C MET A 1 -67.52 -11.27 -5.45
N ARG A 2 -66.90 -12.40 -5.09
CA ARG A 2 -65.45 -12.57 -4.94
C ARG A 2 -64.84 -12.90 -6.30
N ALA A 3 -63.76 -12.24 -6.69
CA ALA A 3 -62.88 -12.69 -7.76
C ALA A 3 -61.42 -12.50 -7.32
N ARG A 4 -60.77 -13.62 -6.98
CA ARG A 4 -59.32 -13.77 -6.74
C ARG A 4 -58.68 -13.97 -8.10
N TRP A 5 -57.72 -13.17 -8.57
CA TRP A 5 -56.72 -13.65 -9.55
C TRP A 5 -55.40 -12.86 -9.46
N LEU A 6 -54.35 -13.63 -9.24
CA LEU A 6 -52.93 -13.42 -9.56
C LEU A 6 -52.10 -12.55 -8.61
N LEU A 7 -51.39 -13.27 -7.73
CA LEU A 7 -50.10 -12.90 -7.18
C LEU A 7 -49.17 -12.40 -8.30
N ALA A 8 -48.73 -11.15 -8.23
CA ALA A 8 -47.42 -10.76 -8.73
C ALA A 8 -46.49 -10.69 -7.52
N ALA A 9 -45.80 -11.79 -7.25
CA ALA A 9 -44.72 -11.83 -6.28
C ALA A 9 -43.57 -10.98 -6.84
N VAL A 10 -43.51 -9.71 -6.44
CA VAL A 10 -42.32 -8.88 -6.63
C VAL A 10 -41.30 -9.36 -5.60
N LEU A 11 -40.50 -10.37 -6.00
CA LEU A 11 -39.31 -10.78 -5.28
C LEU A 11 -38.25 -9.69 -5.48
N GLY A 12 -38.40 -8.57 -4.75
CA GLY A 12 -37.36 -7.58 -4.63
C GLY A 12 -36.18 -8.22 -3.92
N LEU A 13 -35.11 -8.49 -4.66
CA LEU A 13 -33.80 -8.81 -4.11
C LEU A 13 -33.38 -7.68 -3.17
N VAL A 14 -33.68 -7.85 -1.88
CA VAL A 14 -33.02 -7.11 -0.79
C VAL A 14 -31.59 -7.64 -0.78
N GLY A 15 -30.74 -7.04 -1.60
CA GLY A 15 -29.30 -7.25 -1.53
C GLY A 15 -28.83 -6.83 -0.15
N CYS A 16 -28.10 -7.72 0.54
CA CYS A 16 -27.37 -7.36 1.74
C CYS A 16 -26.47 -6.16 1.43
N ARG A 17 -26.79 -4.98 1.98
CA ARG A 17 -25.81 -3.91 2.13
C ARG A 17 -24.85 -4.36 3.21
N SER A 18 -23.65 -4.79 2.82
CA SER A 18 -22.51 -4.87 3.75
C SER A 18 -22.12 -3.45 4.13
N GLY A 19 -22.87 -2.86 5.05
CA GLY A 19 -22.44 -1.67 5.78
C GLY A 19 -21.34 -2.11 6.73
N SER A 20 -20.10 -2.00 6.30
CA SER A 20 -18.97 -2.03 7.21
C SER A 20 -19.03 -0.76 8.03
N ASP A 21 -19.63 -0.83 9.22
CA ASP A 21 -19.45 0.20 10.24
C ASP A 21 -17.98 0.18 10.63
N VAL A 22 -17.18 1.00 9.94
CA VAL A 22 -15.80 1.29 10.32
C VAL A 22 -15.89 2.14 11.58
N THR A 23 -15.80 1.49 12.74
CA THR A 23 -15.46 2.14 14.00
C THR A 23 -14.11 2.82 13.80
N THR A 24 -14.15 4.08 13.38
CA THR A 24 -12.98 4.92 13.15
C THR A 24 -12.38 5.20 14.51
N ALA A 25 -11.28 4.52 14.83
CA ALA A 25 -10.44 4.90 15.95
C ALA A 25 -10.01 6.36 15.75
N PRO A 26 -10.19 7.24 16.74
CA PRO A 26 -9.74 8.62 16.62
C PRO A 26 -8.20 8.62 16.61
N GLY A 27 -7.59 9.05 15.50
CA GLY A 27 -6.15 9.33 15.48
C GLY A 27 -5.31 8.78 14.32
N THR A 28 -5.91 8.28 13.23
CA THR A 28 -5.13 8.00 12.00
C THR A 28 -5.34 9.14 11.01
N THR A 29 -4.45 10.15 11.05
CA THR A 29 -4.24 10.98 9.88
C THR A 29 -3.73 10.05 8.79
N GLN A 30 -4.59 9.72 7.83
CA GLN A 30 -4.22 8.98 6.63
C GLN A 30 -3.13 9.78 5.92
N LEU A 31 -1.89 9.30 6.01
CA LEU A 31 -0.77 9.88 5.28
C LEU A 31 -1.00 9.58 3.81
N THR A 32 -1.09 10.63 2.99
CA THR A 32 -1.06 10.47 1.54
C THR A 32 0.38 10.19 1.13
N ALA A 33 0.62 9.14 0.36
CA ALA A 33 1.92 8.92 -0.25
C ALA A 33 2.30 10.12 -1.13
N ASN A 34 3.49 10.69 -0.91
CA ASN A 34 3.98 11.88 -1.61
C ASN A 34 5.12 11.57 -2.59
N ALA A 35 5.45 10.30 -2.79
CA ALA A 35 6.51 9.84 -3.67
C ALA A 35 6.25 8.42 -4.16
N THR A 36 6.88 8.04 -5.27
CA THR A 36 6.90 6.66 -5.79
C THR A 36 8.33 6.14 -5.77
N ILE A 37 8.55 4.95 -5.22
CA ILE A 37 9.88 4.30 -5.28
C ILE A 37 10.11 3.78 -6.70
N GLU A 38 11.23 4.17 -7.30
CA GLU A 38 11.63 3.73 -8.64
C GLU A 38 12.66 2.60 -8.59
N ARG A 39 13.54 2.60 -7.59
CA ARG A 39 14.62 1.60 -7.43
C ARG A 39 15.07 1.50 -5.97
N VAL A 40 15.35 0.28 -5.51
CA VAL A 40 16.08 0.01 -4.27
C VAL A 40 17.58 -0.02 -4.57
N VAL A 41 18.36 0.72 -3.80
CA VAL A 41 19.83 0.78 -3.92
C VAL A 41 20.44 -0.23 -2.95
N ASP A 42 20.10 -0.08 -1.66
CA ASP A 42 20.38 -0.99 -0.56
C ASP A 42 19.20 -0.95 0.43
N GLY A 43 19.23 -1.73 1.51
CA GLY A 43 18.09 -1.82 2.44
C GLY A 43 17.75 -0.53 3.19
N ASP A 44 18.68 0.43 3.28
CA ASP A 44 18.44 1.76 3.84
C ASP A 44 18.34 2.88 2.79
N THR A 45 18.59 2.58 1.51
CA THR A 45 18.77 3.60 0.46
C THR A 45 17.92 3.28 -0.76
N VAL A 46 17.08 4.24 -1.16
CA VAL A 46 16.16 4.10 -2.30
C VAL A 46 16.26 5.30 -3.24
N VAL A 47 15.85 5.11 -4.49
CA VAL A 47 15.58 6.20 -5.44
C VAL A 47 14.07 6.36 -5.55
N ALA A 48 13.59 7.58 -5.33
CA ALA A 48 12.17 7.93 -5.33
C ALA A 48 11.89 9.11 -6.26
N ASP A 49 10.74 9.05 -6.93
CA ASP A 49 10.17 10.17 -7.69
C ASP A 49 9.23 10.99 -6.80
N PHE A 50 9.55 12.27 -6.65
CA PHE A 50 8.71 13.27 -5.98
C PHE A 50 8.18 14.24 -7.06
N ASP A 51 6.98 13.99 -7.55
CA ASP A 51 6.31 14.83 -8.56
C ASP A 51 7.19 15.08 -9.81
N GLY A 52 7.82 14.04 -10.34
CA GLY A 52 8.71 14.12 -11.51
C GLY A 52 10.18 14.44 -11.18
N ARG A 53 10.52 14.59 -9.90
CA ARG A 53 11.89 14.82 -9.43
C ARG A 53 12.44 13.57 -8.77
N ARG A 54 13.43 12.97 -9.41
CA ARG A 54 14.20 11.83 -8.89
C ARG A 54 15.15 12.27 -7.79
N GLU A 55 15.04 11.65 -6.62
CA GLU A 55 15.93 11.85 -5.47
C GLU A 55 16.40 10.53 -4.88
N THR A 56 17.64 10.51 -4.37
CA THR A 56 18.15 9.41 -3.55
C THR A 56 17.82 9.70 -2.08
N VAL A 57 17.13 8.78 -1.43
CA VAL A 57 16.65 8.90 -0.06
C VAL A 57 17.36 7.86 0.81
N ARG A 58 17.88 8.31 1.95
CA ARG A 58 18.46 7.44 2.98
C ARG A 58 17.57 7.40 4.23
N LEU A 59 17.33 6.20 4.73
CA LEU A 59 16.56 5.95 5.94
C LEU A 59 17.41 6.29 7.16
N ILE A 60 17.02 7.33 7.89
CA ILE A 60 17.77 7.78 9.08
C ILE A 60 17.58 6.80 10.22
N GLY A 61 18.69 6.41 10.86
CA GLY A 61 18.69 5.49 12.00
C GLY A 61 18.66 4.01 11.61
N ILE A 62 18.75 3.71 10.32
CA ILE A 62 18.93 2.36 9.77
C ILE A 62 20.26 2.36 9.00
N ASP A 63 21.07 1.33 9.21
CA ASP A 63 22.31 1.08 8.47
C ASP A 63 22.29 -0.40 8.06
N THR A 64 22.32 -0.66 6.75
CA THR A 64 22.14 -2.01 6.19
C THR A 64 23.41 -2.52 5.53
N PRO A 65 23.59 -3.86 5.42
CA PRO A 65 24.67 -4.42 4.62
C PRO A 65 24.65 -3.87 3.19
N GLU A 66 25.80 -3.42 2.73
CA GLU A 66 25.97 -2.68 1.49
C GLU A 66 26.28 -3.61 0.29
N THR A 67 25.69 -3.31 -0.87
CA THR A 67 25.87 -4.11 -2.10
C THR A 67 26.43 -3.35 -3.29
N VAL A 68 26.33 -2.01 -3.33
CA VAL A 68 26.66 -1.20 -4.51
C VAL A 68 27.89 -0.29 -4.32
N LYS A 69 28.46 -0.25 -3.11
CA LYS A 69 29.66 0.56 -2.81
C LYS A 69 30.85 0.20 -3.70
N PRO A 70 31.43 1.18 -4.42
CA PRO A 70 32.65 0.97 -5.21
C PRO A 70 33.81 0.50 -4.32
N ASP A 71 34.62 -0.40 -4.87
CA ASP A 71 35.83 -0.93 -4.23
C ASP A 71 35.59 -1.66 -2.89
N ALA A 72 34.35 -2.10 -2.63
CA ALA A 72 34.00 -2.95 -1.50
C ALA A 72 33.39 -4.28 -1.98
N PRO A 73 33.62 -5.39 -1.25
CA PRO A 73 32.86 -6.61 -1.49
C PRO A 73 31.40 -6.43 -1.08
N VAL A 74 30.51 -7.19 -1.69
CA VAL A 74 29.12 -7.34 -1.21
C VAL A 74 29.14 -7.87 0.22
N GLU A 75 28.43 -7.19 1.11
CA GLU A 75 28.37 -7.57 2.51
C GLU A 75 27.37 -8.72 2.76
N CYS A 76 27.55 -9.44 3.87
CA CYS A 76 26.66 -10.54 4.25
C CYS A 76 25.21 -10.03 4.39
N PHE A 77 24.28 -10.74 3.76
CA PHE A 77 22.85 -10.38 3.68
C PHE A 77 22.52 -9.11 2.86
N GLY A 78 23.48 -8.56 2.12
CA GLY A 78 23.23 -7.42 1.23
C GLY A 78 22.18 -7.68 0.14
N PRO A 79 22.23 -8.82 -0.59
CA PRO A 79 21.21 -9.14 -1.59
C PRO A 79 19.80 -9.19 -1.01
N GLU A 80 19.64 -9.75 0.19
CA GLU A 80 18.37 -9.82 0.91
C GLU A 80 17.90 -8.44 1.38
N ALA A 81 18.81 -7.56 1.77
CA ALA A 81 18.48 -6.18 2.11
C ALA A 81 17.97 -5.37 0.90
N SER A 82 18.28 -5.81 -0.32
CA SER A 82 18.00 -5.08 -1.57
C SER A 82 16.88 -5.68 -2.43
N ALA A 83 16.22 -6.74 -1.94
CA ALA A 83 15.26 -7.58 -2.67
C ALA A 83 13.78 -7.14 -2.55
#